data_AF-A0A0D3D250-F1
#
_entry.id   AF-A0A0D3D250-F1
#
_cell.length_a   1.000
_cell.length_b   1.000
_cell.length_c   1.000
_cell.angle_alpha   90.00
_cell.angle_beta   90.00
_cell.angle_gamma   90.00
#
_symmetry.space_group_name_H-M   'P 1'
#
loop_
_entity.id
_entity.type
_entity.pdbx_description
1 polymer ?
#
loop_
_entity_poly.entity_id
_entity_poly.type
_entity_poly.pdbx_seq_one_letter_code
_entity_poly.pdbx_strand_id
1 'polypeptide(L)'
;MIWSHGGGKGCAREVNTAVAIFNKNLEDLVKDFNKNVHGAKFTYVDIFSGGDPLAFKVLGFKIRHKTCCTLSPGEELCAPNKPVCGNLSEYVFWDDIHSSEATNMMMVRSSFDGPLGSPYSIASLLKQ
;
A
#
# COMPACT_ATOMS: atom_id res chain seq x y z
N MET A 1 6.45 -1.45 -2.15
CA MET A 1 7.35 -2.63 -2.26
C MET A 1 7.15 -3.57 -1.08
N ILE A 2 7.12 -4.88 -1.33
CA ILE A 2 6.95 -5.91 -0.30
C ILE A 2 8.31 -6.24 0.33
N TRP A 3 8.44 -5.95 1.63
CA TRP A 3 9.62 -6.27 2.44
C TRP A 3 9.50 -7.66 3.07
N SER A 4 8.29 -8.03 3.52
CA SER A 4 8.01 -9.38 4.00
C SER A 4 8.48 -10.42 2.97
N HIS A 5 9.04 -11.53 3.44
CA HIS A 5 9.66 -12.58 2.61
C HIS A 5 11.00 -12.25 1.93
N GLY A 6 11.62 -11.09 2.18
CA GLY A 6 12.96 -10.78 1.67
C GLY A 6 14.13 -11.45 2.43
N GLY A 7 13.83 -12.45 3.28
CA GLY A 7 14.83 -13.19 4.05
C GLY A 7 15.70 -12.33 4.98
N GLY A 8 15.17 -11.20 5.45
CA GLY A 8 15.91 -10.23 6.27
C GLY A 8 16.99 -9.43 5.52
N LYS A 9 17.10 -9.57 4.20
CA LYS A 9 18.14 -8.93 3.36
C LYS A 9 17.62 -7.77 2.51
N GLY A 10 16.36 -7.38 2.67
CA GLY A 10 15.73 -6.28 1.92
C GLY A 10 14.39 -6.70 1.33
N CYS A 11 14.02 -6.11 0.19
CA CYS A 11 12.75 -6.40 -0.48
C CYS A 11 12.74 -7.82 -1.09
N ALA A 12 11.60 -8.50 -1.02
CA ALA A 12 11.38 -9.79 -1.67
C ALA A 12 11.33 -9.63 -3.19
N ARG A 13 12.47 -9.77 -3.87
CA ARG A 13 12.58 -9.45 -5.31
C ARG A 13 11.58 -10.22 -6.17
N GLU A 14 11.49 -11.53 -5.98
CA GLU A 14 10.61 -12.40 -6.77
C GLU A 14 9.14 -12.00 -6.61
N VAL A 15 8.72 -11.73 -5.37
CA VAL A 15 7.35 -11.26 -5.07
C VAL A 15 7.09 -9.91 -5.73
N ASN A 16 8.02 -8.95 -5.62
CA ASN A 16 7.86 -7.65 -6.26
C ASN A 16 7.81 -7.74 -7.80
N THR A 17 8.56 -8.66 -8.42
CA THR A 17 8.48 -8.93 -9.86
C THR A 17 7.10 -9.48 -10.24
N ALA A 18 6.57 -10.44 -9.49
CA ALA A 18 5.24 -11.00 -9.76
C ALA A 18 4.14 -9.93 -9.61
N VAL A 19 4.22 -9.10 -8.57
CA VAL A 19 3.27 -7.99 -8.34
C VAL A 19 3.31 -6.96 -9.46
N ALA A 20 4.50 -6.62 -9.97
CA ALA A 20 4.62 -5.69 -11.10
C ALA A 20 3.89 -6.20 -12.35
N ILE A 21 3.99 -7.50 -12.66
CA ILE A 21 3.27 -8.12 -13.78
C ILE A 21 1.76 -8.10 -13.54
N PHE A 22 1.31 -8.49 -12.35
CA PHE A 22 -0.10 -8.47 -11.99
C PHE A 22 -0.70 -7.07 -12.12
N ASN A 23 -0.05 -6.06 -11.55
CA ASN A 23 -0.51 -4.67 -11.58
C ASN A 23 -0.60 -4.13 -13.01
N LYS A 24 0.38 -4.44 -13.86
CA LYS A 24 0.35 -4.05 -15.27
C LYS A 24 -0.84 -4.65 -16.02
N ASN A 25 -1.11 -5.93 -15.81
CA ASN A 25 -2.25 -6.60 -16.44
C ASN A 25 -3.60 -6.09 -15.91
N LEU A 26 -3.66 -5.73 -14.62
CA LEU A 26 -4.85 -5.12 -14.02
C LEU A 26 -5.13 -3.72 -14.59
N GLU A 27 -4.09 -2.91 -14.79
CA GLU A 27 -4.21 -1.60 -15.44
C GLU A 27 -4.70 -1.73 -16.89
N ASP A 28 -4.18 -2.71 -17.64
CA ASP A 28 -4.64 -2.98 -19.02
C ASP A 28 -6.11 -3.44 -19.04
N LEU A 29 -6.52 -4.29 -18.10
CA LEU A 29 -7.92 -4.69 -17.96
C LEU A 29 -8.85 -3.50 -17.68
N VAL A 30 -8.42 -2.55 -16.85
CA VAL A 30 -9.17 -1.31 -16.59
C VAL A 30 -9.32 -0.47 -17.85
N LYS A 31 -8.29 -0.40 -18.70
CA LYS A 31 -8.37 0.29 -20.01
C LYS A 31 -9.37 -0.40 -20.94
N ASP A 32 -9.31 -1.73 -21.02
CA ASP A 32 -10.23 -2.51 -21.84
C ASP A 32 -11.68 -2.39 -21.35
N PHE A 33 -11.91 -2.36 -20.05
CA PHE A 33 -13.25 -2.20 -19.49
C PHE A 33 -13.83 -0.82 -19.78
N ASN A 34 -13.04 0.25 -19.64
CA ASN A 34 -13.49 1.60 -20.00
C ASN A 34 -13.77 1.77 -21.51
N LYS A 35 -13.24 0.88 -22.36
CA LYS A 35 -13.52 0.87 -23.81
C LYS A 35 -14.78 0.06 -24.16
N ASN A 36 -14.98 -1.08 -23.50
CA ASN A 36 -15.91 -2.11 -23.95
C ASN A 36 -17.15 -2.28 -23.06
N VAL A 37 -17.11 -1.82 -21.80
CA VAL A 37 -18.24 -1.94 -20.86
C VAL A 37 -18.96 -0.61 -20.77
N HIS A 38 -20.20 -0.57 -21.28
CA HIS A 38 -21.05 0.61 -21.22
C HIS A 38 -21.79 0.71 -19.89
N GLY A 39 -22.01 1.94 -19.41
CA GLY A 39 -22.74 2.21 -18.16
C GLY A 39 -21.92 2.06 -16.89
N ALA A 40 -20.62 1.81 -16.98
CA ALA A 40 -19.70 1.78 -15.84
C ALA A 40 -18.39 2.52 -16.18
N LYS A 41 -17.72 3.04 -15.15
CA LYS A 41 -16.36 3.59 -15.25
C LYS A 41 -15.46 2.89 -14.26
N PHE A 42 -14.23 2.61 -14.67
CA PHE A 42 -13.26 1.85 -13.90
C PHE A 42 -12.00 2.68 -13.68
N THR A 43 -11.38 2.54 -12.50
CA THR A 43 -10.07 3.11 -12.22
C THR A 43 -9.18 2.06 -11.57
N TYR A 44 -7.89 2.13 -11.87
CA TYR A 44 -6.82 1.44 -11.17
C TYR A 44 -6.21 2.39 -10.13
N VAL A 45 -5.94 1.86 -8.94
CA VAL A 45 -5.27 2.60 -7.86
C VAL A 45 -3.90 1.98 -7.62
N ASP A 46 -2.83 2.72 -7.95
CA ASP A 46 -1.45 2.24 -7.84
C ASP A 46 -0.91 2.31 -6.40
N ILE A 47 -1.43 1.45 -5.54
CA ILE A 47 -0.95 1.34 -4.16
C ILE A 47 0.49 0.83 -4.07
N PHE A 48 0.97 0.12 -5.10
CA PHE A 48 2.31 -0.45 -5.12
C PHE A 48 3.39 0.64 -5.21
N SER A 49 3.22 1.58 -6.14
CA SER A 49 4.09 2.76 -6.25
C SER A 49 3.85 3.75 -5.11
N GLY A 50 2.61 3.87 -4.62
CA GLY A 50 2.30 4.69 -3.43
C GLY A 50 3.01 4.21 -2.15
N GLY A 51 3.39 2.93 -2.10
CA GLY A 51 4.19 2.33 -1.03
C GLY A 51 5.71 2.49 -1.18
N ASP A 52 6.20 3.53 -1.86
CA ASP A 52 7.62 3.84 -1.97
C ASP A 52 8.20 4.34 -0.62
N PRO A 53 9.24 3.69 -0.07
CA PRO A 53 9.93 4.14 1.13
C PRO A 53 10.41 5.61 1.09
N LEU A 54 10.76 6.11 -0.10
CA LEU A 54 11.17 7.51 -0.27
C LEU A 54 9.98 8.46 -0.07
N ALA A 55 8.80 8.11 -0.58
CA ALA A 55 7.58 8.89 -0.37
C ALA A 55 7.23 8.96 1.12
N PHE A 56 7.29 7.84 1.85
CA PHE A 56 7.04 7.83 3.30
C PHE A 56 8.00 8.75 4.06
N LYS A 57 9.26 8.85 3.65
CA LYS A 57 10.22 9.77 4.26
C LYS A 57 9.81 11.23 4.06
N VAL A 58 9.43 11.61 2.85
CA VAL A 58 8.97 12.98 2.54
C VAL A 58 7.71 13.33 3.31
N LEU A 59 6.83 12.35 3.54
CA LEU A 59 5.57 12.48 4.26
C LEU A 59 5.70 12.48 5.80
N GLY A 60 6.93 12.39 6.32
CA GLY A 60 7.20 12.54 7.76
C GLY A 60 7.22 11.24 8.58
N PHE A 61 7.05 10.07 7.95
CA PHE A 61 7.23 8.79 8.65
C PHE A 61 8.69 8.61 9.06
N LYS A 62 8.93 8.41 10.36
CA LYS A 62 10.27 8.25 10.92
C LYS A 62 10.73 6.80 10.87
N ILE A 63 9.82 5.86 11.10
CA ILE A 63 10.12 4.44 11.28
C ILE A 63 9.45 3.63 10.17
N ARG A 64 10.26 3.19 9.21
CA ARG A 64 9.80 2.55 7.96
C ARG A 64 10.23 1.08 7.81
N HIS A 65 10.97 0.56 8.79
CA HIS A 65 11.63 -0.77 8.74
C HIS A 65 11.39 -1.60 10.00
N LYS A 66 10.45 -1.18 10.85
CA LYS A 66 10.04 -1.87 12.07
C LYS A 66 8.52 -1.78 12.19
N THR A 67 7.95 -2.75 12.88
CA THR A 67 6.54 -2.78 13.26
C THR A 67 6.31 -1.96 14.52
N CYS A 68 5.10 -1.41 14.66
CA CYS A 68 4.70 -0.74 15.90
C CYS A 68 4.38 -1.75 17.01
N CYS A 69 3.75 -2.88 16.68
CA CYS A 69 3.40 -3.89 17.66
C CYS A 69 4.50 -4.94 17.86
N THR A 70 4.48 -5.60 19.02
CA THR A 70 5.37 -6.72 19.31
C THR A 70 4.94 -7.96 18.54
N LEU A 71 5.90 -8.61 17.86
CA LEU A 71 5.71 -9.91 17.21
C LEU A 71 6.31 -11.03 18.07
N SER A 72 5.69 -12.20 18.03
CA SER A 72 6.32 -13.43 18.56
C SER A 72 7.35 -13.96 17.56
N PRO A 73 8.40 -14.68 18.00
CA PRO A 73 9.38 -15.25 17.08
C PRO A 73 8.72 -16.15 16.03
N GLY A 74 8.95 -15.85 14.75
CA GLY A 74 8.38 -16.59 13.62
C GLY A 74 6.95 -16.19 13.23
N GLU A 75 6.34 -15.24 13.93
CA GLU A 75 5.01 -14.70 13.61
C GLU A 75 5.12 -13.38 12.87
N GLU A 76 4.19 -13.13 11.95
CA GLU A 76 4.10 -11.89 11.17
C GLU A 76 3.04 -10.92 11.74
N LEU A 77 2.13 -11.42 12.57
CA LEU A 77 1.05 -10.67 13.20
C LEU A 77 1.36 -10.28 14.63
N CYS A 78 0.73 -9.20 15.11
CA CYS A 78 0.88 -8.75 16.48
C CYS A 78 0.54 -9.84 17.50
N ALA A 79 1.44 -10.01 18.47
CA ALA A 79 1.20 -10.89 19.59
C ALA A 79 0.11 -10.31 20.52
N PRO A 80 -0.87 -11.11 20.95
CA PRO A 80 -1.96 -10.63 21.80
C PRO A 80 -1.43 -10.19 23.17
N ASN A 81 -1.99 -9.10 23.70
CA ASN A 81 -1.64 -8.53 25.01
C ASN A 81 -0.15 -8.21 25.19
N LYS A 82 0.54 -7.82 24.10
CA LYS A 82 1.93 -7.36 24.15
C LYS A 82 2.05 -5.85 23.96
N PRO A 83 3.17 -5.24 24.37
CA PRO A 83 3.40 -3.81 24.17
C PRO A 83 3.33 -3.40 22.70
N VAL A 84 2.88 -2.16 22.49
CA VAL A 84 2.88 -1.46 21.20
C VAL A 84 3.72 -0.20 21.30
N CYS A 85 4.13 0.36 20.17
CA CYS A 85 4.91 1.58 20.13
C CYS A 85 4.15 2.78 20.74
N GLY A 86 4.89 3.78 21.22
CA GLY A 86 4.28 4.96 21.87
C GLY A 86 3.62 5.95 20.90
N ASN A 87 4.04 5.99 19.63
CA ASN A 87 3.47 6.88 18.62
C ASN A 87 3.31 6.18 17.27
N LEU A 88 2.12 5.63 17.01
CA LEU A 88 1.78 4.92 15.77
C LEU A 88 1.91 5.81 14.52
N SER A 89 1.74 7.13 14.65
CA SER A 89 1.81 8.06 13.51
C SER A 89 3.21 8.14 12.86
N GLU A 90 4.25 7.73 13.59
CA GLU A 90 5.63 7.74 13.08
C GLU A 90 6.01 6.46 12.32
N TYR A 91 5.18 5.41 12.43
CA TYR A 91 5.42 4.09 11.87
C TYR A 91 4.66 3.88 10.57
N VAL A 92 5.32 3.28 9.58
CA VAL A 92 4.64 2.82 8.36
C VAL A 92 3.85 1.54 8.58
N PHE A 93 4.35 0.66 9.44
CA PHE A 93 3.84 -0.70 9.60
C PHE A 93 3.27 -0.90 11.01
N TRP A 94 2.09 -1.52 11.06
CA TRP A 94 1.47 -1.97 12.31
C TRP A 94 2.15 -3.26 12.76
N ASP A 95 2.13 -4.28 11.90
CA ASP A 95 2.81 -5.57 12.00
C ASP A 95 3.62 -5.84 10.71
N ASP A 96 4.15 -7.05 10.49
CA ASP A 96 5.08 -7.32 9.37
C ASP A 96 4.40 -7.35 8.00
N ILE A 97 3.06 -7.36 7.94
CA ILE A 97 2.30 -7.42 6.69
C ILE A 97 1.28 -6.28 6.51
N HIS A 98 0.81 -5.67 7.60
CA HIS A 98 -0.19 -4.59 7.58
C HIS A 98 0.43 -3.22 7.85
N SER A 99 -0.04 -2.22 7.10
CA SER A 99 0.31 -0.81 7.31
C SER A 99 -0.38 -0.22 8.54
N SER A 100 0.22 0.84 9.10
CA SER A 100 -0.38 1.61 10.18
C SER A 100 -1.61 2.39 9.71
N GLU A 101 -2.44 2.83 10.67
CA GLU A 101 -3.56 3.74 10.39
C GLU A 101 -3.09 5.00 9.65
N ALA A 102 -1.97 5.61 10.08
CA ALA A 102 -1.44 6.81 9.46
C ALA A 102 -1.05 6.58 7.99
N THR A 103 -0.44 5.44 7.68
CA THR A 103 -0.15 5.06 6.29
C THR A 103 -1.43 4.82 5.50
N ASN A 104 -2.41 4.11 6.05
CA ASN A 104 -3.70 3.89 5.38
C ASN A 104 -4.44 5.21 5.10
N MET A 105 -4.44 6.15 6.03
CA MET A 105 -5.04 7.47 5.83
C MET A 105 -4.36 8.26 4.72
N MET A 106 -3.03 8.15 4.60
CA MET A 106 -2.28 8.75 3.50
C MET A 106 -2.64 8.11 2.15
N MET A 107 -2.66 6.78 2.10
CA MET A 107 -3.02 6.04 0.89
C MET A 107 -4.42 6.41 0.44
N VAL A 108 -5.41 6.39 1.33
CA VAL A 108 -6.80 6.79 1.02
C VAL A 108 -6.88 8.19 0.45
N ARG A 109 -6.19 9.18 1.05
CA ARG A 109 -6.18 10.56 0.51
C ARG A 109 -5.57 10.62 -0.89
N SER A 110 -4.46 9.91 -1.10
CA SER A 110 -3.75 9.88 -2.39
C SER A 110 -4.51 9.09 -3.47
N SER A 111 -5.32 8.12 -3.08
CA SER A 111 -6.22 7.37 -3.98
C SER A 111 -7.51 8.13 -4.27
N PHE A 112 -8.03 8.88 -3.29
CA PHE A 112 -9.34 9.52 -3.41
C PHE A 112 -9.33 10.68 -4.40
N ASP A 113 -8.40 11.63 -4.21
CA ASP A 113 -8.29 12.82 -5.07
C ASP A 113 -6.84 13.11 -5.50
N GLY A 114 -5.92 12.21 -5.17
CA GLY A 114 -4.50 12.33 -5.47
C GLY A 114 -4.06 11.56 -6.72
N PRO A 115 -2.75 11.39 -6.90
CA PRO A 115 -2.16 10.89 -8.14
C PRO A 115 -2.18 9.36 -8.27
N LEU A 116 -2.67 8.61 -7.28
CA LEU A 116 -2.63 7.15 -7.32
C LEU A 116 -3.72 6.54 -8.20
N GLY A 117 -4.80 7.28 -8.47
CA GLY A 117 -5.90 6.83 -9.34
C GLY A 117 -5.65 7.16 -10.81
N SER A 118 -5.89 6.20 -11.70
CA SER A 118 -5.85 6.39 -13.15
C SER A 118 -6.89 5.50 -13.87
N PRO A 119 -7.55 5.95 -14.95
CA PRO A 119 -7.47 7.29 -15.52
C PRO A 119 -8.30 8.33 -14.74
N TYR A 120 -8.99 7.91 -13.67
CA TYR A 120 -9.86 8.75 -12.86
C TYR A 120 -9.38 8.76 -11.40
N SER A 121 -9.58 9.86 -10.68
CA SER A 121 -9.55 9.79 -9.21
C SER A 121 -10.86 9.18 -8.71
N ILE A 122 -10.87 8.55 -7.52
CA ILE A 122 -12.12 8.01 -6.95
C ILE A 122 -13.15 9.13 -6.78
N ALA A 123 -12.73 10.33 -6.35
CA ALA A 123 -13.58 11.50 -6.21
C ALA A 123 -14.27 11.89 -7.53
N SER A 124 -13.60 11.74 -8.66
CA SER A 124 -14.18 12.03 -9.98
C SER A 124 -15.24 11.00 -10.41
N LEU A 125 -15.17 9.76 -9.90
CA LEU A 125 -16.16 8.74 -10.16
C LEU A 125 -17.48 8.97 -9.43
N LEU A 126 -17.48 9.72 -8.32
CA LEU A 126 -18.67 10.00 -7.52
C LEU A 126 -19.55 11.14 -8.08
N LYS A 127 -19.02 11.95 -9.00
CA LYS A 127 -19.71 13.13 -9.54
C LYS A 127 -20.50 12.84 -10.82
N GLN A 128 -20.95 11.59 -10.98
CA GLN A 128 -21.61 11.09 -12.19
C GLN A 128 -23.12 11.08 -12.05
#